data_AF-A0A4R0JG20-F1
#
_entry.id   AF-A0A4R0JG20-F1
#
_cell.length_a   1.000
_cell.length_b   1.000
_cell.length_c   1.000
_cell.angle_alpha   90.00
_cell.angle_beta   90.00
_cell.angle_gamma   90.00
#
_symmetry.space_group_name_H-M   'P 1'
#
loop_
_entity.id
_entity.type
_entity.pdbx_description
1 polymer ?
#
loop_
_entity_poly.entity_id
_entity_poly.type
_entity_poly.pdbx_seq_one_letter_code
_entity_poly.pdbx_strand_id
1 'polypeptide(L)'
;MAQPLPAGKLKVGTGWRYSKGGKHAAFDYPVPTGTSVTAVADGVVLACHDGASNVPSSKVGAESNWVLLGIVHGGRKASVLFQHLSPGINVKKGQKIKAGDLLGKSGSSGHATGPHLHVAAMWGHRTAATRYDYLQDIGAREKEPKGTAANGICIYPPSQVYTASKEGPLASGEVFVSKLHFGTTNSDSVKRLQFVLNNIKLKDGKNLGLSGNYDLATKNEATKWQIQKDGCLPGSAAADGNIGPKQAGKLFGPKYTIKA
;
A
#
# COMPACT_ATOMS: atom_id res chain seq x y z
N MET A 1 8.24 6.99 -11.22
CA MET A 1 7.46 7.89 -10.34
C MET A 1 8.44 8.84 -9.67
N ALA A 2 8.07 10.11 -9.53
CA ALA A 2 8.86 11.12 -8.84
C ALA A 2 8.32 11.33 -7.41
N GLN A 3 9.15 11.91 -6.54
CA GLN A 3 8.70 12.32 -5.21
C GLN A 3 7.94 13.64 -5.30
N PRO A 4 6.83 13.82 -4.56
CA PRO A 4 6.03 15.04 -4.59
C PRO A 4 6.65 16.21 -3.82
N LEU A 5 7.70 15.94 -3.06
CA LEU A 5 8.43 16.90 -2.23
C LEU A 5 9.93 16.71 -2.44
N PRO A 6 10.76 17.73 -2.15
CA PRO A 6 12.21 17.60 -2.18
C PRO A 6 12.73 16.46 -1.28
N ALA A 7 13.90 15.93 -1.62
CA ALA A 7 14.55 14.88 -0.83
C ALA A 7 14.67 15.30 0.66
N GLY A 8 14.42 14.35 1.57
CA GLY A 8 14.42 14.61 3.02
C GLY A 8 13.17 15.29 3.57
N LYS A 9 12.20 15.69 2.72
CA LYS A 9 10.91 16.27 3.16
C LYS A 9 9.73 15.29 3.14
N LEU A 10 9.95 14.04 2.75
CA LEU A 10 8.93 12.97 2.76
C LEU A 10 8.76 12.28 4.13
N LYS A 11 8.79 13.04 5.22
CA LYS A 11 8.47 12.50 6.54
C LYS A 11 6.97 12.57 6.75
N VAL A 12 6.30 11.44 6.88
CA VAL A 12 4.85 11.39 7.17
C VAL A 12 4.60 11.95 8.57
N GLY A 13 3.74 12.96 8.68
CA GLY A 13 3.26 13.49 9.95
C GLY A 13 1.94 12.82 10.36
N THR A 14 0.95 12.86 9.46
CA THR A 14 -0.34 12.18 9.65
C THR A 14 -0.52 11.15 8.54
N GLY A 15 -0.73 9.89 8.92
CA GLY A 15 -1.02 8.82 7.97
C GLY A 15 -2.51 8.65 7.70
N TRP A 16 -2.90 7.46 7.27
CA TRP A 16 -4.27 7.11 6.87
C TRP A 16 -5.37 7.37 7.91
N ARG A 17 -5.00 7.51 9.19
CA ARG A 17 -5.88 7.90 10.30
C ARG A 17 -5.24 9.04 11.08
N TYR A 18 -6.10 9.89 11.65
CA TYR A 18 -5.66 10.84 12.67
C TYR A 18 -5.19 10.11 13.92
N SER A 19 -4.32 10.74 14.70
CA SER A 19 -3.78 10.20 15.95
C SER A 19 -4.84 9.89 17.02
N LYS A 20 -6.06 10.43 16.88
CA LYS A 20 -7.22 10.20 17.76
C LYS A 20 -8.28 9.25 17.17
N GLY A 21 -7.93 8.48 16.12
CA GLY A 21 -8.80 7.42 15.57
C GLY A 21 -9.75 7.82 14.44
N GLY A 22 -9.76 9.09 14.03
CA GLY A 22 -10.59 9.60 12.92
C GLY A 22 -10.10 9.20 11.53
N LYS A 23 -11.02 9.18 10.55
CA LYS A 23 -10.72 8.92 9.13
C LYS A 23 -9.92 10.05 8.52
N HIS A 24 -8.80 9.71 7.87
CA HIS A 24 -8.02 10.66 7.09
C HIS A 24 -7.87 10.23 5.62
N ALA A 25 -7.60 8.96 5.36
CA ALA A 25 -7.44 8.36 4.01
C ALA A 25 -6.47 9.08 3.07
N ALA A 26 -5.47 9.71 3.67
CA ALA A 26 -4.45 10.47 2.97
C ALA A 26 -3.16 10.45 3.79
N PHE A 27 -2.13 11.08 3.23
CA PHE A 27 -0.87 11.30 3.91
C PHE A 27 -0.59 12.81 3.98
N ASP A 28 -0.38 13.29 5.20
CA ASP A 28 0.07 14.66 5.45
C ASP A 28 1.57 14.66 5.70
N TYR A 29 2.27 15.48 4.94
CA TYR A 29 3.70 15.73 5.08
C TYR A 29 3.91 17.12 5.67
N PRO A 30 4.28 17.25 6.96
CA PRO A 30 4.56 18.54 7.57
C PRO A 30 5.79 19.17 6.90
N VAL A 31 5.55 20.25 6.18
CA VAL A 31 6.56 21.02 5.46
C VAL A 31 6.23 22.51 5.55
N PRO A 32 7.22 23.41 5.59
CA PRO A 32 6.96 24.84 5.60
C PRO A 32 6.13 25.27 4.40
N THR A 33 5.27 26.27 4.58
CA THR A 33 4.61 26.98 3.48
C THR A 33 5.62 27.40 2.42
N GLY A 34 5.29 27.21 1.15
CA GLY A 34 6.16 27.58 0.03
C GLY A 34 7.07 26.45 -0.48
N THR A 35 7.07 25.27 0.15
CA THR A 35 7.84 24.11 -0.33
C THR A 35 7.29 23.66 -1.67
N SER A 36 8.16 23.46 -2.67
CA SER A 36 7.74 23.01 -4.01
C SER A 36 7.04 21.65 -3.94
N VAL A 37 5.87 21.58 -4.57
CA VAL A 37 5.07 20.35 -4.72
C VAL A 37 5.06 19.95 -6.17
N THR A 38 5.50 18.73 -6.46
CA THR A 38 5.69 18.23 -7.82
C THR A 38 4.81 17.03 -8.14
N ALA A 39 4.61 16.77 -9.42
CA ALA A 39 3.81 15.65 -9.88
C ALA A 39 4.51 14.30 -9.64
N VAL A 40 3.79 13.35 -9.04
CA VAL A 40 4.33 12.01 -8.70
C VAL A 40 4.50 11.10 -9.92
N ALA A 41 3.78 11.36 -11.00
CA ALA A 41 3.83 10.60 -12.23
C ALA A 41 3.37 11.45 -13.40
N ASP A 42 3.67 10.99 -14.62
CA ASP A 42 3.08 11.52 -15.85
C ASP A 42 1.54 11.43 -15.79
N GLY A 43 0.87 12.47 -16.28
CA GLY A 43 -0.57 12.55 -16.17
C GLY A 43 -1.20 13.76 -16.83
N VAL A 44 -2.46 13.99 -16.46
CA VAL A 44 -3.27 15.13 -16.88
C VAL A 44 -3.96 15.74 -15.67
N VAL A 45 -3.99 17.06 -15.57
CA VAL A 45 -4.75 17.75 -14.51
C VAL A 45 -6.24 17.54 -14.76
N LEU A 46 -6.92 16.82 -13.87
CA LEU A 46 -8.35 16.52 -13.97
C LEU A 46 -9.20 17.70 -13.48
N ALA A 47 -8.72 18.38 -12.44
CA ALA A 47 -9.29 19.61 -11.90
C ALA A 47 -8.27 20.30 -10.99
N CYS A 48 -8.49 21.57 -10.69
CA CYS A 48 -7.70 22.34 -9.73
C CYS A 48 -8.55 23.49 -9.18
N HIS A 49 -8.14 24.02 -8.03
CA HIS A 49 -8.72 25.21 -7.42
C HIS A 49 -7.59 26.06 -6.83
N ASP A 50 -7.69 27.38 -7.04
CA ASP A 50 -6.75 28.37 -6.54
C ASP A 50 -7.51 29.62 -6.04
N GLY A 51 -6.86 30.44 -5.22
CA GLY A 51 -7.41 31.69 -4.69
C GLY A 51 -7.95 31.61 -3.26
N ALA A 52 -7.95 30.43 -2.64
CA ALA A 52 -8.25 30.30 -1.22
C ALA A 52 -7.13 30.94 -0.38
N SER A 53 -7.51 31.58 0.73
CA SER A 53 -6.55 32.15 1.69
C SER A 53 -5.59 31.07 2.21
N ASN A 54 -4.32 31.42 2.36
CA ASN A 54 -3.30 30.51 2.89
C ASN A 54 -3.30 30.43 4.43
N VAL A 55 -4.48 30.59 5.03
CA VAL A 55 -4.70 30.58 6.47
C VAL A 55 -5.56 29.36 6.81
N PRO A 56 -5.16 28.57 7.83
CA PRO A 56 -5.91 27.38 8.22
C PRO A 56 -7.29 27.74 8.79
N SER A 57 -8.24 26.84 8.60
CA SER A 57 -9.56 26.90 9.19
C SER A 57 -9.88 25.60 9.94
N SER A 58 -10.49 25.69 11.10
CA SER A 58 -11.06 24.53 11.80
C SER A 58 -12.38 24.06 11.20
N LYS A 59 -12.95 24.78 10.23
CA LYS A 59 -14.22 24.42 9.58
C LYS A 59 -14.00 23.28 8.59
N VAL A 60 -14.71 22.17 8.79
CA VAL A 60 -14.75 21.05 7.85
C VAL A 60 -15.32 21.54 6.51
N GLY A 61 -14.65 21.17 5.41
CA GLY A 61 -15.03 21.61 4.06
C GLY A 61 -14.66 23.06 3.75
N ALA A 62 -13.86 23.73 4.59
CA ALA A 62 -13.30 25.03 4.25
C ALA A 62 -12.54 24.96 2.92
N GLU A 63 -12.75 25.99 2.11
CA GLU A 63 -12.14 26.12 0.80
C GLU A 63 -10.61 26.11 0.88
N SER A 64 -9.96 25.37 -0.01
CA SER A 64 -8.51 25.19 -0.04
C SER A 64 -8.00 25.28 -1.47
N ASN A 65 -6.70 25.49 -1.63
CA ASN A 65 -6.03 25.38 -2.93
C ASN A 65 -5.59 23.93 -3.14
N TRP A 66 -5.85 23.39 -4.33
CA TRP A 66 -5.56 21.99 -4.63
C TRP A 66 -5.41 21.70 -6.12
N VAL A 67 -4.72 20.60 -6.42
CA VAL A 67 -4.58 20.04 -7.76
C VAL A 67 -4.98 18.57 -7.72
N LEU A 68 -5.85 18.15 -8.64
CA LEU A 68 -6.24 16.75 -8.84
C LEU A 68 -5.58 16.23 -10.13
N LEU A 69 -4.55 15.41 -9.98
CA LEU A 69 -3.78 14.85 -11.09
C LEU A 69 -4.30 13.45 -11.45
N GLY A 70 -4.66 13.23 -12.71
CA GLY A 70 -5.02 11.93 -13.26
C GLY A 70 -3.80 11.23 -13.83
N ILE A 71 -3.52 10.02 -13.36
CA ILE A 71 -2.37 9.21 -13.74
C ILE A 71 -2.82 7.82 -14.21
N VAL A 72 -1.88 7.04 -14.72
CA VAL A 72 -2.04 5.59 -14.94
C VAL A 72 -1.02 4.86 -14.09
N HIS A 73 -1.49 3.98 -13.22
CA HIS A 73 -0.67 3.16 -12.34
C HIS A 73 -1.01 1.68 -12.55
N GLY A 74 -0.03 0.87 -12.94
CA GLY A 74 -0.23 -0.57 -13.20
C GLY A 74 -1.29 -0.87 -14.27
N GLY A 75 -1.34 -0.06 -15.33
CA GLY A 75 -2.32 -0.20 -16.42
C GLY A 75 -3.73 0.28 -16.08
N ARG A 76 -3.96 0.82 -14.88
CA ARG A 76 -5.26 1.31 -14.41
C ARG A 76 -5.23 2.81 -14.17
N LYS A 77 -6.33 3.48 -14.48
CA LYS A 77 -6.51 4.91 -14.17
C LYS A 77 -6.56 5.11 -12.65
N ALA A 78 -5.86 6.13 -12.18
CA ALA A 78 -5.91 6.59 -10.80
C ALA A 78 -5.84 8.12 -10.75
N SER A 79 -6.24 8.72 -9.65
CA SER A 79 -6.11 10.15 -9.40
C SER A 79 -5.41 10.41 -8.08
N VAL A 80 -4.60 11.47 -8.04
CA VAL A 80 -3.86 11.92 -6.87
C VAL A 80 -4.26 13.37 -6.59
N LEU A 81 -4.79 13.62 -5.39
CA LEU A 81 -5.16 14.93 -4.90
C LEU A 81 -4.00 15.50 -4.09
N PHE A 82 -3.55 16.71 -4.44
CA PHE A 82 -2.62 17.52 -3.67
C PHE A 82 -3.40 18.70 -3.09
N GLN A 83 -3.49 18.83 -1.77
CA GLN A 83 -4.34 19.82 -1.10
C GLN A 83 -3.57 20.63 -0.05
N HIS A 84 -4.22 21.72 0.41
CA HIS A 84 -3.71 22.72 1.35
C HIS A 84 -2.56 23.54 0.75
N LEU A 85 -2.56 23.70 -0.57
CA LEU A 85 -1.51 24.43 -1.27
C LEU A 85 -1.58 25.93 -0.96
N SER A 86 -0.45 26.61 -1.17
CA SER A 86 -0.41 28.07 -1.23
C SER A 86 -1.10 28.56 -2.50
N PRO A 87 -1.67 29.78 -2.49
CA PRO A 87 -2.23 30.38 -3.69
C PRO A 87 -1.16 30.62 -4.75
N GLY A 88 -1.58 30.78 -6.02
CA GLY A 88 -0.68 30.96 -7.17
C GLY A 88 -0.39 29.65 -7.90
N ILE A 89 -1.39 28.78 -7.99
CA ILE A 89 -1.30 27.53 -8.75
C ILE A 89 -1.41 27.85 -10.24
N ASN A 90 -0.36 27.54 -11.00
CA ASN A 90 -0.27 27.88 -12.43
C ASN A 90 -0.60 26.71 -13.38
N VAL A 91 -1.16 25.62 -12.85
CA VAL A 91 -1.65 24.51 -13.69
C VAL A 91 -3.15 24.63 -13.95
N LYS A 92 -3.62 24.10 -15.08
CA LYS A 92 -5.04 24.16 -15.48
C LYS A 92 -5.58 22.80 -15.89
N LYS A 93 -6.90 22.61 -15.73
CA LYS A 93 -7.60 21.40 -16.18
C LYS A 93 -7.26 21.07 -17.64
N GLY A 94 -6.96 19.80 -17.91
CA GLY A 94 -6.57 19.30 -19.23
C GLY A 94 -5.07 19.43 -19.55
N GLN A 95 -4.29 20.14 -18.73
CA GLN A 95 -2.85 20.24 -18.92
C GLN A 95 -2.17 18.89 -18.73
N LYS A 96 -1.32 18.50 -19.69
CA LYS A 96 -0.42 17.35 -19.56
C LYS A 96 0.74 17.73 -18.65
N ILE A 97 1.08 16.83 -17.74
CA ILE A 97 2.08 17.01 -16.70
C ILE A 97 3.03 15.82 -16.75
N LYS A 98 4.34 16.08 -16.60
CA LYS A 98 5.37 15.06 -16.43
C LYS A 98 5.69 14.85 -14.97
N ALA A 99 6.14 13.63 -14.63
CA ALA A 99 6.66 13.35 -13.30
C ALA A 99 7.78 14.35 -12.95
N GLY A 100 7.66 15.01 -11.79
CA GLY A 100 8.60 16.03 -11.34
C GLY A 100 8.21 17.47 -11.70
N ASP A 101 7.24 17.69 -12.59
CA ASP A 101 6.77 19.05 -12.90
C ASP A 101 6.14 19.72 -11.68
N LEU A 102 6.35 21.02 -11.53
CA LEU A 102 5.78 21.82 -10.46
C LEU A 102 4.26 21.92 -10.59
N LEU A 103 3.54 21.49 -9.55
CA LEU A 103 2.09 21.62 -9.44
C LEU A 103 1.69 22.87 -8.64
N GLY A 104 2.52 23.25 -7.68
CA GLY A 104 2.27 24.37 -6.79
C GLY A 104 3.26 24.37 -5.63
N LYS A 105 2.90 25.04 -4.53
CA LYS A 105 3.69 25.07 -3.30
C LYS A 105 2.82 24.63 -2.12
N SER A 106 3.41 23.96 -1.13
CA SER A 106 2.73 23.65 0.12
C SER A 106 2.21 24.91 0.80
N GLY A 107 1.17 24.79 1.59
CA GLY A 107 0.58 25.90 2.31
C GLY A 107 -0.17 25.41 3.53
N SER A 108 -1.19 26.18 3.91
CA SER A 108 -2.08 25.86 5.03
C SER A 108 -3.52 26.28 4.75
N SER A 109 -3.93 26.32 3.47
CA SER A 109 -5.28 26.76 3.08
C SER A 109 -6.37 25.75 3.46
N GLY A 110 -7.57 26.21 3.83
CA GLY A 110 -8.73 25.38 4.14
C GLY A 110 -8.63 24.59 5.44
N HIS A 111 -9.21 23.39 5.49
CA HIS A 111 -9.29 22.61 6.73
C HIS A 111 -7.94 21.98 7.13
N ALA A 112 -7.12 22.73 7.85
CA ALA A 112 -5.75 22.38 8.21
C ALA A 112 -5.45 22.83 9.65
N THR A 113 -4.48 22.18 10.30
CA THR A 113 -3.98 22.56 11.63
C THR A 113 -2.65 23.32 11.59
N GLY A 114 -2.05 23.42 10.41
CA GLY A 114 -0.80 24.12 10.14
C GLY A 114 -0.23 23.74 8.77
N PRO A 115 0.95 24.28 8.40
CA PRO A 115 1.55 24.04 7.09
C PRO A 115 1.92 22.56 6.84
N HIS A 116 1.37 22.00 5.76
CA HIS A 116 1.69 20.65 5.30
C HIS A 116 1.28 20.46 3.83
N LEU A 117 1.69 19.33 3.25
CA LEU A 117 1.12 18.82 2.01
C LEU A 117 0.20 17.63 2.33
N HIS A 118 -1.06 17.71 1.93
CA HIS A 118 -1.99 16.58 1.99
C HIS A 118 -2.05 15.88 0.63
N VAL A 119 -1.81 14.58 0.63
CA VAL A 119 -1.84 13.73 -0.58
C VAL A 119 -2.81 12.57 -0.39
N ALA A 120 -3.86 12.54 -1.21
CA ALA A 120 -4.79 11.42 -1.29
C ALA A 120 -4.72 10.76 -2.67
N ALA A 121 -4.89 9.44 -2.73
CA ALA A 121 -4.91 8.69 -3.98
C ALA A 121 -6.18 7.84 -4.09
N MET A 122 -6.74 7.76 -5.29
CA MET A 122 -7.98 7.04 -5.58
C MET A 122 -7.85 6.28 -6.89
N TRP A 123 -8.50 5.12 -6.99
CA TRP A 123 -8.68 4.47 -8.28
C TRP A 123 -9.70 5.22 -9.14
N GLY A 124 -9.50 5.16 -10.45
CA GLY A 124 -10.29 5.91 -11.44
C GLY A 124 -9.80 7.36 -11.62
N HIS A 125 -10.24 8.00 -12.70
CA HIS A 125 -10.07 9.45 -12.87
C HIS A 125 -11.27 10.14 -12.24
N ARG A 126 -11.04 10.82 -11.12
CA ARG A 126 -12.06 11.54 -10.35
C ARG A 126 -12.31 12.94 -10.93
N THR A 127 -13.40 13.55 -10.50
CA THR A 127 -13.77 14.94 -10.83
C THR A 127 -13.55 15.86 -9.64
N ALA A 128 -13.71 17.17 -9.84
CA ALA A 128 -13.70 18.14 -8.74
C ALA A 128 -14.75 17.81 -7.66
N ALA A 129 -15.94 17.34 -8.06
CA ALA A 129 -17.03 17.00 -7.14
C ALA A 129 -16.74 15.73 -6.33
N THR A 130 -16.10 14.74 -6.95
CA THR A 130 -15.79 13.44 -6.36
C THR A 130 -14.35 13.35 -5.82
N ARG A 131 -13.71 14.51 -5.58
CA ARG A 131 -12.30 14.56 -5.14
C ARG A 131 -12.10 14.05 -3.71
N TYR A 132 -13.16 14.02 -2.91
CA TYR A 132 -13.17 13.53 -1.52
C TYR A 132 -13.61 12.07 -1.39
N ASP A 133 -13.84 11.35 -2.49
CA ASP A 133 -14.26 9.94 -2.45
C ASP A 133 -13.24 9.05 -1.73
N TYR A 134 -11.96 9.45 -1.62
CA TYR A 134 -10.96 8.75 -0.81
C TYR A 134 -11.41 8.54 0.65
N LEU A 135 -12.24 9.43 1.20
CA LEU A 135 -12.80 9.30 2.56
C LEU A 135 -13.82 8.16 2.67
N GLN A 136 -14.46 7.79 1.55
CA GLN A 136 -15.44 6.70 1.46
C GLN A 136 -14.76 5.34 1.25
N ASP A 137 -13.58 5.33 0.62
CA ASP A 137 -12.78 4.12 0.39
C ASP A 137 -12.18 3.52 1.69
N ILE A 138 -12.26 4.23 2.83
CA ILE A 138 -12.05 3.63 4.16
C ILE A 138 -13.29 2.78 4.50
N GLY A 139 -13.20 1.48 4.23
CA GLY A 139 -14.17 0.52 4.75
C GLY A 139 -14.30 0.69 6.27
N ALA A 140 -15.53 0.69 6.79
CA ALA A 140 -15.87 0.87 8.21
C ALA A 140 -15.20 -0.13 9.19
N ARG A 141 -14.36 -1.04 8.69
CA ARG A 141 -13.67 -2.12 9.39
C ARG A 141 -12.15 -1.89 9.57
N GLU A 142 -11.62 -0.76 9.09
CA GLU A 142 -10.23 -0.37 9.38
C GLU A 142 -10.04 0.04 10.85
N LYS A 143 -9.12 -0.60 11.57
CA LYS A 143 -8.63 -0.26 12.92
C LYS A 143 -7.47 0.76 12.90
N GLU A 144 -7.07 1.28 14.06
CA GLU A 144 -5.95 2.22 14.18
C GLU A 144 -4.59 1.55 13.88
N PRO A 145 -3.62 2.26 13.25
CA PRO A 145 -2.26 1.74 13.10
C PRO A 145 -1.60 1.51 14.46
N LYS A 146 -0.91 0.37 14.62
CA LYS A 146 -0.16 0.00 15.83
C LYS A 146 1.15 0.77 16.01
N GLY A 147 1.58 1.53 15.00
CA GLY A 147 2.79 2.35 15.06
C GLY A 147 3.27 2.78 13.68
N THR A 148 4.45 3.39 13.64
CA THR A 148 5.14 3.81 12.41
C THR A 148 6.52 3.16 12.39
N ALA A 149 6.84 2.41 11.34
CA ALA A 149 8.15 1.81 11.15
C ALA A 149 9.22 2.90 10.96
N ALA A 150 10.49 2.55 11.17
CA ALA A 150 11.63 3.47 11.07
C ALA A 150 11.77 4.15 9.69
N ASN A 151 11.16 3.58 8.65
CA ASN A 151 11.10 4.13 7.29
C ASN A 151 9.85 4.99 7.02
N GLY A 152 9.06 5.33 8.04
CA GLY A 152 7.88 6.19 7.93
C GLY A 152 6.59 5.48 7.51
N ILE A 153 6.59 4.15 7.37
CA ILE A 153 5.40 3.38 7.00
C ILE A 153 4.52 3.11 8.23
N CYS A 154 3.24 3.48 8.18
CA CYS A 154 2.25 3.12 9.22
C CYS A 154 1.98 1.61 9.24
N ILE A 155 2.10 1.01 10.42
CA ILE A 155 1.90 -0.42 10.66
C ILE A 155 0.44 -0.63 11.08
N TYR A 156 -0.38 -1.26 10.24
CA TYR A 156 -1.77 -1.59 10.58
C TYR A 156 -1.88 -2.94 11.31
N PRO A 157 -2.94 -3.16 12.11
CA PRO A 157 -3.27 -4.45 12.66
C PRO A 157 -3.41 -5.50 11.54
N PRO A 158 -2.99 -6.76 11.76
CA PRO A 158 -2.99 -7.81 10.74
C PRO A 158 -4.35 -8.10 10.06
N SER A 159 -5.45 -7.60 10.63
CA SER A 159 -6.81 -7.76 10.12
C SER A 159 -7.21 -6.74 9.04
N GLN A 160 -6.32 -5.83 8.63
CA GLN A 160 -6.69 -4.59 7.94
C GLN A 160 -6.03 -4.34 6.58
N VAL A 161 -5.31 -5.29 6.00
CA VAL A 161 -4.57 -5.01 4.77
C VAL A 161 -5.51 -4.96 3.56
N TYR A 162 -5.88 -3.74 3.12
CA TYR A 162 -6.35 -3.51 1.75
C TYR A 162 -5.16 -3.51 0.80
N THR A 163 -5.38 -4.15 -0.33
CA THR A 163 -4.39 -4.59 -1.30
C THR A 163 -3.72 -3.44 -2.07
N ALA A 164 -2.38 -3.47 -2.06
CA ALA A 164 -1.43 -3.26 -3.17
C ALA A 164 -0.48 -2.04 -3.08
N SER A 165 0.73 -2.31 -2.59
CA SER A 165 1.97 -2.00 -3.34
C SER A 165 2.72 -3.33 -3.50
N LYS A 166 3.18 -3.67 -4.70
CA LYS A 166 3.81 -4.97 -5.00
C LYS A 166 5.33 -4.92 -4.81
N GLU A 167 5.81 -5.59 -3.78
CA GLU A 167 6.85 -6.64 -3.89
C GLU A 167 6.26 -7.94 -3.30
N GLY A 168 5.45 -8.66 -4.10
CA GLY A 168 4.78 -9.89 -3.66
C GLY A 168 3.82 -9.70 -2.46
N PRO A 169 2.94 -10.66 -2.14
CA PRO A 169 2.00 -10.48 -1.03
C PRO A 169 2.66 -10.56 0.36
N LEU A 170 3.96 -10.90 0.49
CA LEU A 170 4.53 -11.49 1.72
C LEU A 170 6.05 -11.26 1.90
N ALA A 171 6.60 -10.11 1.46
CA ALA A 171 8.03 -9.85 1.24
C ALA A 171 9.05 -10.31 2.33
N SER A 172 8.67 -10.35 3.61
CA SER A 172 9.46 -10.90 4.73
C SER A 172 8.59 -10.97 5.99
N GLY A 173 8.97 -11.78 6.98
CA GLY A 173 8.24 -11.86 8.25
C GLY A 173 8.40 -13.19 8.98
N GLU A 174 7.56 -13.40 9.99
CA GLU A 174 7.54 -14.65 10.76
C GLU A 174 6.70 -15.72 10.05
N VAL A 175 7.26 -16.93 9.97
CA VAL A 175 6.56 -18.13 9.52
C VAL A 175 6.47 -19.09 10.70
N PHE A 176 5.26 -19.31 11.19
CA PHE A 176 4.98 -20.28 12.25
C PHE A 176 4.73 -21.64 11.61
N VAL A 177 5.66 -22.56 11.83
CA VAL A 177 5.67 -23.90 11.24
C VAL A 177 4.67 -24.81 11.94
N SER A 178 4.48 -24.68 13.25
CA SER A 178 3.39 -25.32 14.01
C SER A 178 2.01 -25.07 13.43
N LYS A 179 1.83 -24.06 12.58
CA LYS A 179 0.55 -23.74 11.95
C LYS A 179 0.40 -24.34 10.55
N LEU A 180 1.41 -25.02 10.00
CA LEU A 180 1.39 -25.63 8.67
C LEU A 180 0.98 -27.12 8.75
N HIS A 181 -0.20 -27.40 9.31
CA HIS A 181 -0.77 -28.75 9.40
C HIS A 181 -2.13 -28.82 8.70
N PHE A 182 -2.45 -30.00 8.15
CA PHE A 182 -3.65 -30.19 7.34
C PHE A 182 -4.91 -29.69 8.08
N GLY A 183 -5.77 -28.96 7.37
CA GLY A 183 -6.97 -28.38 7.95
C GLY A 183 -6.78 -27.01 8.63
N THR A 184 -5.56 -26.47 8.72
CA THR A 184 -5.39 -25.06 9.15
C THR A 184 -6.02 -24.12 8.13
N THR A 185 -6.89 -23.22 8.59
CA THR A 185 -7.52 -22.21 7.74
C THR A 185 -7.16 -20.80 8.17
N ASN A 186 -7.21 -19.86 7.23
CA ASN A 186 -6.99 -18.42 7.42
C ASN A 186 -5.66 -18.00 8.08
N SER A 187 -4.63 -18.85 8.04
CA SER A 187 -3.30 -18.54 8.60
C SER A 187 -2.41 -17.81 7.60
N ASP A 188 -1.65 -16.84 8.10
CA ASP A 188 -0.68 -16.07 7.31
C ASP A 188 0.49 -16.96 6.81
N SER A 189 0.96 -17.91 7.64
CA SER A 189 1.95 -18.92 7.22
C SER A 189 1.45 -19.76 6.03
N VAL A 190 0.16 -20.08 6.01
CA VAL A 190 -0.46 -20.90 4.95
C VAL A 190 -0.57 -20.12 3.64
N LYS A 191 -0.98 -18.86 3.71
CA LYS A 191 -0.98 -17.96 2.54
C LYS A 191 0.43 -17.79 1.96
N ARG A 192 1.46 -17.74 2.84
CA ARG A 192 2.88 -17.73 2.46
C ARG A 192 3.32 -18.98 1.73
N LEU A 193 3.01 -20.12 2.30
CA LEU A 193 3.30 -21.40 1.69
C LEU A 193 2.70 -21.51 0.28
N GLN A 194 1.41 -21.20 0.13
CA GLN A 194 0.71 -21.24 -1.17
C GLN A 194 1.34 -20.29 -2.19
N PHE A 195 1.68 -19.06 -1.77
CA PHE A 195 2.32 -18.10 -2.65
C PHE A 195 3.66 -18.59 -3.18
N VAL A 196 4.50 -19.17 -2.32
CA VAL A 196 5.81 -19.68 -2.73
C VAL A 196 5.64 -20.88 -3.67
N LEU A 197 4.76 -21.82 -3.34
CA LEU A 197 4.51 -23.01 -4.18
C LEU A 197 4.03 -22.64 -5.59
N ASN A 198 3.19 -21.60 -5.74
CA ASN A 198 2.76 -21.10 -7.05
C ASN A 198 3.87 -20.56 -7.94
N ASN A 199 4.96 -20.09 -7.34
CA ASN A 199 6.05 -19.45 -8.06
C ASN A 199 7.24 -20.40 -8.25
N ILE A 200 7.10 -21.66 -7.83
CA ILE A 200 8.05 -22.72 -8.14
C ILE A 200 7.59 -23.40 -9.43
N LYS A 201 8.47 -23.48 -10.43
CA LYS A 201 8.24 -24.29 -11.63
C LYS A 201 8.31 -25.77 -11.27
N LEU A 202 7.17 -26.37 -10.90
CA LEU A 202 6.99 -27.82 -10.74
C LEU A 202 6.54 -28.43 -12.07
N LYS A 203 6.81 -29.73 -12.28
CA LYS A 203 6.61 -30.44 -13.57
C LYS A 203 5.20 -30.32 -14.20
N ASP A 204 4.16 -29.93 -13.45
CA ASP A 204 2.76 -29.95 -13.93
C ASP A 204 2.13 -28.56 -14.11
N GLY A 205 2.86 -27.46 -13.84
CA GLY A 205 2.43 -26.09 -14.16
C GLY A 205 1.12 -25.58 -13.54
N LYS A 206 0.55 -26.28 -12.54
CA LYS A 206 -0.70 -25.87 -11.88
C LYS A 206 -0.46 -24.72 -10.89
N ASN A 207 -1.31 -23.70 -10.97
CA ASN A 207 -1.36 -22.63 -9.97
C ASN A 207 -2.31 -23.02 -8.82
N LEU A 208 -1.83 -23.03 -7.59
CA LEU A 208 -2.68 -23.03 -6.40
C LEU A 208 -3.28 -21.64 -6.20
N GLY A 209 -4.60 -21.53 -6.06
CA GLY A 209 -5.18 -20.27 -5.59
C GLY A 209 -4.68 -19.92 -4.18
N LEU A 210 -4.55 -18.63 -3.85
CA LEU A 210 -4.37 -18.20 -2.46
C LEU A 210 -5.70 -18.33 -1.73
N SER A 211 -6.00 -19.52 -1.20
CA SER A 211 -7.23 -19.80 -0.44
C SER A 211 -7.09 -19.47 1.05
N GLY A 212 -5.86 -19.41 1.55
CA GLY A 212 -5.58 -19.28 2.98
C GLY A 212 -5.80 -20.56 3.78
N ASN A 213 -6.02 -21.70 3.10
CA ASN A 213 -6.27 -22.99 3.72
C ASN A 213 -5.15 -23.97 3.39
N TYR A 214 -4.72 -24.75 4.38
CA TYR A 214 -3.81 -25.86 4.16
C TYR A 214 -4.61 -27.13 3.86
N ASP A 215 -5.17 -27.11 2.65
CA ASP A 215 -6.03 -28.13 2.09
C ASP A 215 -5.23 -29.20 1.32
N LEU A 216 -5.96 -30.18 0.76
CA LEU A 216 -5.36 -31.30 0.02
C LEU A 216 -4.55 -30.82 -1.18
N ALA A 217 -5.02 -29.77 -1.86
CA ALA A 217 -4.30 -29.19 -2.99
C ALA A 217 -2.94 -28.61 -2.55
N THR A 218 -2.93 -27.86 -1.45
CA THR A 218 -1.69 -27.27 -0.91
C THR A 218 -0.75 -28.34 -0.39
N LYS A 219 -1.27 -29.36 0.31
CA LYS A 219 -0.50 -30.51 0.78
C LYS A 219 0.15 -31.27 -0.39
N ASN A 220 -0.61 -31.52 -1.46
CA ASN A 220 -0.11 -32.23 -2.63
C ASN A 220 1.03 -31.48 -3.34
N GLU A 221 0.94 -30.16 -3.47
CA GLU A 221 2.02 -29.38 -4.08
C GLU A 221 3.24 -29.25 -3.16
N ALA A 222 3.04 -29.18 -1.84
CA ALA A 222 4.14 -29.28 -0.87
C ALA A 222 4.89 -30.61 -1.01
N THR A 223 4.16 -31.73 -1.13
CA THR A 223 4.75 -33.05 -1.41
C THR A 223 5.56 -33.06 -2.71
N LYS A 224 5.02 -32.48 -3.80
CA LYS A 224 5.74 -32.40 -5.08
C LYS A 224 7.02 -31.59 -4.97
N TRP A 225 6.99 -30.46 -4.26
CA TRP A 225 8.19 -29.67 -4.00
C TRP A 225 9.22 -30.45 -3.18
N GLN A 226 8.81 -31.15 -2.11
CA GLN A 226 9.71 -31.98 -1.31
C GLN A 226 10.43 -33.03 -2.17
N ILE A 227 9.72 -33.68 -3.09
CA ILE A 227 10.32 -34.66 -4.00
C ILE A 227 11.26 -33.99 -5.01
N GLN A 228 10.82 -32.92 -5.66
CA GLN A 228 11.55 -32.33 -6.81
C GLN A 228 12.69 -31.39 -6.41
N LYS A 229 12.57 -30.70 -5.28
CA LYS A 229 13.51 -29.66 -4.83
C LYS A 229 14.23 -30.03 -3.54
N ASP A 230 13.58 -30.73 -2.61
CA ASP A 230 14.19 -31.17 -1.36
C ASP A 230 14.84 -32.57 -1.45
N GLY A 231 14.63 -33.27 -2.56
CA GLY A 231 15.23 -34.58 -2.84
C GLY A 231 14.61 -35.74 -2.07
N CYS A 232 13.40 -35.57 -1.53
CA CYS A 232 12.70 -36.64 -0.81
C CYS A 232 12.30 -37.78 -1.77
N LEU A 233 12.43 -39.03 -1.32
CA LEU A 233 11.96 -40.17 -2.09
C LEU A 233 10.42 -40.16 -2.20
N PRO A 234 9.84 -40.42 -3.38
CA PRO A 234 8.39 -40.58 -3.53
C PRO A 234 7.84 -41.63 -2.56
N GLY A 235 6.73 -41.31 -1.89
CA GLY A 235 6.07 -42.22 -0.93
C GLY A 235 6.77 -42.36 0.43
N SER A 236 7.92 -41.71 0.64
CA SER A 236 8.58 -41.69 1.95
C SER A 236 7.85 -40.78 2.94
N ALA A 237 8.05 -41.01 4.25
CA ALA A 237 7.55 -40.13 5.30
C ALA A 237 8.08 -38.68 5.19
N ALA A 238 9.19 -38.46 4.50
CA ALA A 238 9.73 -37.12 4.25
C ALA A 238 9.00 -36.36 3.12
N ALA A 239 8.26 -37.07 2.27
CA ALA A 239 7.41 -36.54 1.20
C ALA A 239 5.93 -36.50 1.61
N ASP A 240 5.64 -36.36 2.91
CA ASP A 240 4.29 -36.41 3.46
C ASP A 240 3.47 -35.13 3.22
N GLY A 241 4.09 -34.09 2.65
CA GLY A 241 3.46 -32.80 2.39
C GLY A 241 3.27 -31.98 3.65
N ASN A 242 3.85 -32.34 4.80
CA ASN A 242 3.91 -31.48 5.98
C ASN A 242 5.25 -30.73 6.00
N ILE A 243 5.21 -29.42 6.17
CA ILE A 243 6.42 -28.60 6.16
C ILE A 243 6.95 -28.46 7.58
N GLY A 244 8.09 -29.08 7.87
CA GLY A 244 8.83 -28.88 9.13
C GLY A 244 9.78 -27.68 9.09
N PRO A 245 10.45 -27.33 10.20
CA PRO A 245 11.31 -26.13 10.28
C PRO A 245 12.47 -26.15 9.29
N LYS A 246 13.05 -27.34 9.04
CA LYS A 246 14.14 -27.51 8.07
C LYS A 246 13.65 -27.27 6.63
N GLN A 247 12.49 -27.83 6.27
CA GLN A 247 11.87 -27.64 4.96
C GLN A 247 11.42 -26.18 4.77
N ALA A 248 10.83 -25.57 5.80
CA ALA A 248 10.44 -24.16 5.78
C ALA A 248 11.63 -23.23 5.53
N GLY A 249 12.77 -23.49 6.18
CA GLY A 249 14.00 -22.71 5.97
C GLY A 249 14.46 -22.72 4.51
N LYS A 250 14.37 -23.87 3.83
CA LYS A 250 14.72 -23.99 2.40
C LYS A 250 13.71 -23.31 1.47
N LEU A 251 12.43 -23.34 1.84
CA LEU A 251 11.35 -22.82 1.01
C LEU A 251 11.24 -21.29 1.08
N PHE A 252 11.33 -20.71 2.28
CA PHE A 252 11.16 -19.27 2.51
C PHE A 252 12.48 -18.49 2.40
N GLY A 253 13.61 -19.12 2.72
CA GLY A 253 14.93 -18.51 2.63
C GLY A 253 15.22 -17.46 3.72
N PRO A 254 16.33 -16.72 3.60
CA PRO A 254 16.86 -15.87 4.68
C PRO A 254 16.03 -14.62 4.99
N LYS A 255 15.05 -14.29 4.14
CA LYS A 255 14.14 -13.15 4.35
C LYS A 255 13.06 -13.42 5.39
N TYR A 256 12.96 -14.63 5.94
CA TYR A 256 11.92 -15.00 6.88
C TYR A 256 12.50 -15.58 8.18
N THR A 257 11.85 -15.22 9.28
CA THR A 257 12.13 -15.80 10.59
C THR A 257 11.22 -17.01 10.79
N ILE A 258 11.81 -18.20 10.81
CA ILE A 258 11.06 -19.45 11.02
C ILE A 258 10.88 -19.68 12.53
N LYS A 259 9.62 -19.82 12.95
CA LYS A 259 9.24 -20.13 14.34
C LYS A 259 8.61 -21.52 14.39
N ALA A 260 8.98 -22.29 15.41
CA ALA A 260 8.31 -23.53 15.73
C ALA A 260 6.84 -23.24 16.04
#